data_AF-A0A2R6AEM0-F1
#
_entry.id   AF-A0A2R6AEM0-F1
#
_cell.length_a   1.000
_cell.length_b   1.000
_cell.length_c   1.000
_cell.angle_alpha   90.00
_cell.angle_beta   90.00
_cell.angle_gamma   90.00
#
_symmetry.space_group_name_H-M   'P 1'
#
loop_
_entity.id
_entity.type
_entity.pdbx_description
1 polymer ?
#
loop_
_entity_poly.entity_id
_entity_poly.type
_entity_poly.pdbx_seq_one_letter_code
_entity_poly.pdbx_strand_id
1 'polypeptide(L)'
;MAIPEKVSNHIINLLFKSVRKKLEKYKPETAHMPFHFKLLGRDRYAMFSFIQSINTSFGGIWEQIAVILANNAGFFAKRQYLLLGKIDHQTQNVIQNIHERLRRGEMVANKKQEIELIRQSIKKGRPKKDPDSYVDLYVKRQNEENYFDITSAKPNKKEFASLKLKLLKWTALRLSQKKSANVVTRLAIPYNPYYPKPYQRWTLEGLYDLQRGEILIDADFWNFVANDDVYNELLEIFEIAGNTLRKEIDEKFEKFAL
;
A
#
# COMPACT_ATOMS: atom_id res chain seq x y z
N MET A 1 -10.92 17.15 12.73
CA MET A 1 -10.24 17.59 13.98
C MET A 1 -8.75 17.50 13.70
N ALA A 2 -7.89 18.31 14.35
CA ALA A 2 -6.46 18.28 14.05
C ALA A 2 -5.80 16.99 14.54
N ILE A 3 -4.80 16.47 13.82
CA ILE A 3 -3.90 15.41 14.26
C ILE A 3 -3.27 15.89 15.59
N PRO A 4 -3.44 15.14 16.69
CA PRO A 4 -2.90 15.58 17.98
C PRO A 4 -1.40 15.81 17.89
N GLU A 5 -0.89 16.87 18.55
CA GLU A 5 0.52 17.26 18.48
C GLU A 5 1.49 16.09 18.77
N LYS A 6 1.14 15.24 19.75
CA LYS A 6 1.92 14.04 20.08
C LYS A 6 2.02 13.06 18.91
N VAL A 7 0.95 12.91 18.12
CA VAL A 7 0.90 12.06 16.92
C VAL A 7 1.72 12.69 15.81
N SER A 8 1.56 13.99 15.57
CA SER A 8 2.32 14.76 14.58
C SER A 8 3.83 14.65 14.85
N ASN A 9 4.26 14.87 16.09
CA ASN A 9 5.65 14.72 16.52
C ASN A 9 6.16 13.27 16.37
N HIS A 10 5.32 12.27 16.58
CA HIS A 10 5.70 10.87 16.33
C HIS A 10 5.96 10.62 14.84
N ILE A 11 5.09 11.12 13.95
CA ILE A 11 5.28 11.00 12.50
C ILE A 11 6.53 11.74 12.03
N ILE A 12 6.77 12.97 12.51
CA ILE A 12 7.99 13.75 12.19
C ILE A 12 9.25 12.95 12.58
N ASN A 13 9.29 12.42 13.80
CA ASN A 13 10.43 11.64 14.28
C ASN A 13 10.64 10.34 13.48
N LEU A 14 9.55 9.68 13.05
CA LEU A 14 9.61 8.53 12.15
C LEU A 14 10.25 8.91 10.80
N LEU A 15 9.86 10.05 10.22
CA LEU A 15 10.43 10.56 8.97
C LEU A 15 11.92 10.87 9.13
N PHE A 16 12.31 11.61 10.18
CA PHE A 16 13.71 11.90 10.48
C PHE A 16 14.55 10.63 10.59
N LYS A 17 14.11 9.67 11.40
CA LYS A 17 14.81 8.40 11.59
C LYS A 17 14.96 7.63 10.27
N SER A 18 13.90 7.62 9.46
CA SER A 18 13.88 6.84 8.21
C SER A 18 14.78 7.46 7.15
N VAL A 19 14.72 8.78 6.96
CA VAL A 19 15.53 9.50 5.97
C VAL A 19 17.00 9.52 6.39
N ARG A 20 17.34 9.86 7.64
CA ARG A 20 18.73 9.86 8.12
C ARG A 20 19.39 8.49 8.00
N LYS A 21 18.69 7.43 8.40
CA LYS A 21 19.16 6.05 8.20
C LYS A 21 19.46 5.76 6.73
N LYS A 22 18.68 6.33 5.80
CA LYS A 22 18.89 6.15 4.35
C LYS A 22 20.07 6.97 3.84
N LEU A 23 20.24 8.20 4.29
CA LEU A 23 21.40 9.05 3.99
C LEU A 23 22.70 8.37 4.42
N GLU A 24 22.72 7.75 5.60
CA GLU A 24 23.88 7.04 6.15
C GLU A 24 24.18 5.72 5.43
N LYS A 25 23.17 4.86 5.25
CA LYS A 25 23.36 3.47 4.84
C LYS A 25 23.28 3.23 3.33
N TYR A 26 22.98 4.25 2.53
CA TYR A 26 22.84 4.09 1.09
C TYR A 26 24.12 3.51 0.46
N LYS A 27 23.94 2.41 -0.25
CA LYS A 27 24.91 1.80 -1.15
C LYS A 27 24.20 1.52 -2.48
N PRO A 28 24.80 1.85 -3.64
CA PRO A 28 24.23 1.48 -4.93
C PRO A 28 24.06 -0.04 -5.02
N GLU A 29 22.91 -0.50 -5.47
CA GLU A 29 22.62 -1.93 -5.63
C GLU A 29 23.42 -2.55 -6.79
N THR A 30 23.68 -1.77 -7.83
CA THR A 30 24.38 -2.23 -9.03
C THR A 30 25.58 -1.33 -9.33
N ALA A 31 26.77 -1.95 -9.41
CA ALA A 31 28.02 -1.25 -9.71
C ALA A 31 28.32 -1.14 -11.22
N HIS A 32 27.64 -1.92 -12.06
CA HIS A 32 27.90 -2.01 -13.50
C HIS A 32 26.64 -1.72 -14.31
N MET A 33 26.54 -0.51 -14.86
CA MET A 33 25.39 -0.04 -15.66
C MET A 33 25.86 0.61 -16.96
N PRO A 34 26.36 -0.16 -17.94
CA PRO A 34 27.18 0.35 -19.05
C PRO A 34 26.42 1.36 -19.91
N PHE A 35 25.16 1.07 -20.26
CA PHE A 35 24.33 1.98 -21.05
C PHE A 35 24.03 3.27 -20.29
N HIS A 36 23.64 3.18 -19.02
CA HIS A 36 23.29 4.36 -18.22
C HIS A 36 24.52 5.22 -17.92
N PHE A 37 25.67 4.61 -17.59
CA PHE A 37 26.90 5.35 -17.34
C PHE A 37 27.42 6.06 -18.59
N LYS A 38 27.34 5.42 -19.76
CA LYS A 38 27.76 6.04 -21.03
C LYS A 38 26.80 7.14 -21.48
N LEU A 39 25.51 7.02 -21.21
CA LEU A 39 24.50 8.01 -21.59
C LEU A 39 24.37 9.19 -20.62
N LEU A 40 24.32 8.91 -19.31
CA LEU A 40 23.96 9.89 -18.27
C LEU A 40 25.16 10.38 -17.46
N GLY A 41 26.27 9.65 -17.44
CA GLY A 41 27.34 9.85 -16.46
C GLY A 41 27.11 9.07 -15.16
N ARG A 42 28.19 8.86 -14.40
CA ARG A 42 28.15 8.10 -13.14
C ARG A 42 27.50 8.89 -12.00
N ASP A 43 27.77 10.19 -11.97
CA ASP A 43 27.24 11.19 -11.04
C ASP A 43 25.70 11.25 -11.07
N ARG A 44 25.12 11.47 -12.25
CA ARG A 44 23.67 11.59 -12.43
C ARG A 44 22.96 10.28 -12.14
N TYR A 45 23.59 9.15 -12.51
CA TYR A 45 23.05 7.84 -12.17
C TYR A 45 23.08 7.57 -10.67
N ALA A 46 24.15 7.96 -9.97
CA ALA A 46 24.25 7.81 -8.51
C ALA A 46 23.14 8.61 -7.79
N MET A 47 22.89 9.84 -8.24
CA MET A 47 21.78 10.67 -7.75
C MET A 47 20.42 10.01 -8.00
N PHE A 48 20.16 9.56 -9.23
CA PHE A 48 18.92 8.83 -9.58
C PHE A 48 18.72 7.60 -8.69
N SER A 49 19.75 6.76 -8.58
CA SER A 49 19.71 5.54 -7.76
C SER A 49 19.46 5.86 -6.28
N PHE A 50 20.03 6.94 -5.75
CA PHE A 50 19.78 7.38 -4.39
C PHE A 50 18.32 7.82 -4.18
N ILE A 51 17.77 8.65 -5.08
CA ILE A 51 16.36 9.04 -5.06
C ILE A 51 15.43 7.81 -5.12
N GLN A 52 15.71 6.86 -6.01
CA GLN A 52 14.95 5.62 -6.09
C GLN A 52 15.02 4.83 -4.77
N SER A 53 16.19 4.79 -4.13
CA SER A 53 16.36 4.14 -2.84
C SER A 53 15.53 4.82 -1.73
N ILE A 54 15.42 6.16 -1.74
CA ILE A 54 14.52 6.88 -0.84
C ILE A 54 13.06 6.51 -1.16
N ASN A 55 12.64 6.60 -2.42
CA ASN A 55 11.28 6.26 -2.87
C ASN A 55 10.83 4.86 -2.43
N THR A 56 11.69 3.85 -2.57
CA THR A 56 11.36 2.48 -2.12
C THR A 56 11.22 2.35 -0.60
N SER A 57 11.90 3.21 0.16
CA SER A 57 11.80 3.21 1.63
C SER A 57 10.45 3.76 2.11
N PHE A 58 9.79 4.58 1.29
CA PHE A 58 8.49 5.13 1.63
C PHE A 58 7.40 4.06 1.76
N GLY A 59 7.49 2.93 1.07
CA GLY A 59 6.52 1.83 1.24
C GLY A 59 6.32 1.45 2.70
N GLY A 60 7.42 1.19 3.41
CA GLY A 60 7.37 0.89 4.85
C GLY A 60 7.07 2.11 5.74
N ILE A 61 7.31 3.34 5.27
CA ILE A 61 6.92 4.56 5.98
C ILE A 61 5.40 4.72 5.94
N TRP A 62 4.77 4.51 4.78
CA TRP A 62 3.31 4.59 4.62
C TRP A 62 2.59 3.63 5.55
N GLU A 63 3.05 2.38 5.63
CA GLU A 63 2.51 1.40 6.57
C GLU A 63 2.58 1.87 8.03
N GLN A 64 3.73 2.42 8.44
CA GLN A 64 3.94 2.87 9.81
C GLN A 64 3.07 4.08 10.16
N ILE A 65 2.96 5.06 9.26
CA ILE A 65 2.10 6.23 9.45
C ILE A 65 0.64 5.79 9.54
N ALA A 66 0.18 4.88 8.66
CA ALA A 66 -1.18 4.38 8.70
C ALA A 66 -1.52 3.66 10.02
N VAL A 67 -0.57 2.88 10.58
CA VAL A 67 -0.73 2.28 11.91
C VAL A 67 -0.80 3.34 13.01
N ILE A 68 0.05 4.37 12.96
CA ILE A 68 0.03 5.48 13.94
C ILE A 68 -1.34 6.18 13.94
N LEU A 69 -1.85 6.54 12.76
CA LEU A 69 -3.14 7.21 12.60
C LEU A 69 -4.31 6.32 13.04
N ALA A 70 -4.32 5.06 12.62
CA ALA A 70 -5.39 4.12 12.98
C ALA A 70 -5.44 3.82 14.49
N ASN A 71 -4.28 3.66 15.14
CA ASN A 71 -4.23 3.48 16.59
C ASN A 71 -4.70 4.74 17.33
N ASN A 72 -4.37 5.94 16.82
CA ASN A 72 -4.88 7.19 17.38
C ASN A 72 -6.41 7.31 17.26
N ALA A 73 -6.98 6.78 16.17
CA ALA A 73 -8.43 6.69 15.98
C ALA A 73 -9.12 5.62 16.87
N GLY A 74 -8.37 4.92 17.72
CA GLY A 74 -8.87 3.84 18.57
C GLY A 74 -9.10 2.51 17.84
N PHE A 75 -8.59 2.35 16.61
CA PHE A 75 -8.66 1.10 15.87
C PHE A 75 -7.47 0.21 16.19
N PHE A 76 -7.66 -1.11 16.05
CA PHE A 76 -6.52 -2.03 16.07
C PHE A 76 -5.86 -2.05 14.69
N ALA A 77 -4.59 -1.64 14.61
CA ALA A 77 -3.83 -1.69 13.38
C ALA A 77 -2.49 -2.42 13.53
N LYS A 78 -2.11 -3.18 12.49
CA LYS A 78 -0.83 -3.89 12.43
C LYS A 78 -0.28 -3.90 11.01
N ARG A 79 0.99 -3.54 10.87
CA ARG A 79 1.73 -3.68 9.61
C ARG A 79 2.27 -5.09 9.42
N GLN A 80 2.52 -5.48 8.16
CA GLN A 80 3.09 -6.78 7.80
C GLN A 80 2.34 -7.94 8.49
N TYR A 81 1.00 -7.86 8.47
CA TYR A 81 0.13 -8.79 9.16
C TYR A 81 0.16 -10.15 8.46
N LEU A 82 0.43 -11.20 9.23
CA LEU A 82 0.43 -12.58 8.73
C LEU A 82 -1.01 -13.13 8.70
N LEU A 83 -1.62 -13.13 7.52
CA LEU A 83 -2.94 -13.69 7.27
C LEU A 83 -2.84 -15.19 6.94
N LEU A 84 -3.15 -16.02 7.92
CA LEU A 84 -3.15 -17.48 7.77
C LEU A 84 -4.48 -17.98 7.21
N GLY A 85 -4.43 -19.08 6.46
CA GLY A 85 -5.60 -19.76 5.95
C GLY A 85 -5.25 -20.95 5.07
N LYS A 86 -6.28 -21.62 4.54
CA LYS A 86 -6.10 -22.63 3.50
C LYS A 86 -7.23 -22.50 2.50
N ILE A 87 -6.89 -22.33 1.23
CA ILE A 87 -7.83 -22.30 0.11
C ILE A 87 -7.93 -23.73 -0.44
N ASP A 88 -9.14 -24.27 -0.51
CA ASP A 88 -9.39 -25.56 -1.15
C ASP A 88 -9.49 -25.41 -2.69
N HIS A 89 -9.30 -26.50 -3.43
CA HIS A 89 -9.26 -26.48 -4.90
C HIS A 89 -10.55 -25.93 -5.53
N GLN A 90 -11.71 -26.22 -4.95
CA GLN A 90 -12.99 -25.70 -5.46
C GLN A 90 -13.03 -24.18 -5.33
N THR A 91 -12.63 -23.63 -4.20
CA THR A 91 -12.56 -22.18 -3.99
C THR A 91 -11.48 -21.51 -4.83
N GLN A 92 -10.34 -22.18 -5.05
CA GLN A 92 -9.31 -21.69 -5.95
C GLN A 92 -9.86 -21.48 -7.37
N ASN A 93 -10.66 -22.42 -7.86
CA ASN A 93 -11.32 -22.29 -9.17
C ASN A 93 -12.33 -21.14 -9.21
N VAL A 94 -13.08 -20.92 -8.13
CA VAL A 94 -14.02 -19.77 -8.01
C VAL A 94 -13.25 -18.45 -8.08
N ILE A 95 -12.17 -18.31 -7.32
CA ILE A 95 -11.31 -17.11 -7.34
C ILE A 95 -10.76 -16.87 -8.74
N GLN A 96 -10.24 -17.90 -9.40
CA GLN A 96 -9.67 -17.80 -10.74
C GLN A 96 -10.73 -17.39 -11.77
N ASN A 97 -11.93 -17.97 -11.69
CA ASN A 97 -13.04 -17.62 -12.57
C ASN A 97 -13.47 -16.16 -12.40
N ILE A 98 -13.66 -15.69 -11.16
CA ILE A 98 -13.95 -14.28 -10.87
C ILE A 98 -12.87 -13.38 -11.49
N HIS A 99 -11.60 -13.68 -11.23
CA HIS A 99 -10.47 -12.90 -11.72
C HIS A 99 -10.41 -12.82 -13.25
N GLU A 100 -10.56 -13.94 -13.94
CA GLU A 100 -10.54 -14.00 -15.39
C GLU A 100 -11.71 -13.27 -16.03
N ARG A 101 -12.92 -13.45 -15.50
CA ARG A 101 -14.11 -12.76 -16.02
C ARG A 101 -14.01 -11.26 -15.86
N LEU A 102 -13.52 -10.77 -14.72
CA LEU A 102 -13.24 -9.34 -14.53
C LEU A 102 -12.21 -8.83 -15.54
N ARG A 103 -11.13 -9.60 -15.78
CA ARG A 103 -10.10 -9.24 -16.77
C ARG A 103 -10.59 -9.21 -18.21
N ARG A 104 -11.54 -10.08 -18.56
CA ARG A 104 -12.20 -10.14 -19.89
C ARG A 104 -13.36 -9.15 -20.03
N GLY A 105 -13.76 -8.47 -18.95
CA GLY A 105 -14.92 -7.57 -18.95
C GLY A 105 -16.28 -8.30 -18.97
N GLU A 106 -16.29 -9.60 -18.68
CA GLU A 106 -17.48 -10.47 -18.64
C GLU A 106 -18.21 -10.41 -17.28
N MET A 107 -17.66 -9.65 -16.34
CA MET A 107 -18.19 -9.41 -15.01
C MET A 107 -17.87 -7.97 -14.61
N VAL A 108 -18.85 -7.29 -13.99
CA VAL A 108 -18.63 -5.98 -13.37
C VAL A 108 -18.12 -6.21 -11.94
N ALA A 109 -17.05 -5.52 -11.56
CA ALA A 109 -16.50 -5.62 -10.21
C ALA A 109 -17.54 -5.23 -9.16
N ASN A 110 -17.74 -6.12 -8.19
CA ASN A 110 -18.65 -5.90 -7.07
C ASN A 110 -18.08 -6.61 -5.85
N LYS A 111 -17.51 -5.84 -4.93
CA LYS A 111 -16.74 -6.39 -3.83
C LYS A 111 -17.57 -7.30 -2.93
N LYS A 112 -18.81 -6.91 -2.66
CA LYS A 112 -19.73 -7.70 -1.81
C LYS A 112 -20.06 -9.04 -2.47
N GLN A 113 -20.40 -9.02 -3.77
CA GLN A 113 -20.73 -10.23 -4.50
C GLN A 113 -19.52 -11.18 -4.60
N GLU A 114 -18.33 -10.66 -4.88
CA GLU A 114 -17.09 -11.44 -4.90
C GLU A 114 -16.82 -12.13 -3.56
N ILE A 115 -16.97 -11.40 -2.45
CA ILE A 115 -16.83 -11.94 -1.09
C ILE A 115 -17.83 -13.07 -0.86
N GLU A 116 -19.10 -12.89 -1.24
CA GLU A 116 -20.14 -13.90 -1.02
C GLU A 116 -19.95 -15.14 -1.89
N LEU A 117 -19.51 -15.00 -3.15
CA LEU A 117 -19.17 -16.16 -4.00
C LEU A 117 -18.05 -16.99 -3.37
N ILE A 118 -17.00 -16.33 -2.88
CA ILE A 118 -15.90 -17.01 -2.17
C ILE A 118 -16.40 -17.62 -0.86
N ARG A 119 -17.24 -16.90 -0.11
CA ARG A 119 -17.82 -17.38 1.15
C ARG A 119 -18.64 -18.64 0.92
N GLN A 120 -19.43 -18.70 -0.13
CA GLN A 120 -20.23 -19.89 -0.45
C GLN A 120 -19.36 -21.11 -0.73
N SER A 121 -18.27 -20.95 -1.50
CA SER A 121 -17.40 -22.07 -1.89
C SER A 121 -16.42 -22.52 -0.80
N ILE A 122 -15.92 -21.61 0.04
CA ILE A 122 -14.81 -21.87 0.96
C ILE A 122 -15.18 -22.84 2.09
N LYS A 123 -14.30 -23.83 2.31
CA LYS A 123 -14.36 -24.77 3.43
C LYS A 123 -13.50 -24.29 4.60
N LYS A 124 -13.81 -24.77 5.80
CA LYS A 124 -12.97 -24.50 6.99
C LYS A 124 -11.56 -25.04 6.73
N GLY A 125 -10.56 -24.16 6.87
CA GLY A 125 -9.15 -24.45 6.63
C GLY A 125 -8.35 -24.42 7.92
N ARG A 126 -7.23 -25.15 7.96
CA ARG A 126 -6.23 -24.97 9.02
C ARG A 126 -5.47 -23.65 8.81
N PRO A 127 -5.00 -22.97 9.88
CA PRO A 127 -4.14 -21.80 9.74
C PRO A 127 -2.80 -22.21 9.11
N LYS A 128 -2.65 -21.97 7.80
CA LYS A 128 -1.40 -22.23 7.06
C LYS A 128 -0.93 -20.94 6.39
N LYS A 129 0.39 -20.79 6.25
CA LYS A 129 0.99 -19.71 5.48
C LYS A 129 0.83 -19.99 3.99
N ASP A 130 0.25 -19.04 3.28
CA ASP A 130 0.19 -18.93 1.82
C ASP A 130 1.34 -18.03 1.33
N PRO A 131 1.85 -18.18 0.09
CA PRO A 131 2.83 -17.25 -0.48
C PRO A 131 2.39 -15.77 -0.38
N ASP A 132 1.09 -15.51 -0.49
CA ASP A 132 0.53 -14.16 -0.42
C ASP A 132 0.11 -13.76 1.01
N SER A 133 0.42 -14.52 2.07
CA SER A 133 -0.11 -14.28 3.43
C SER A 133 0.28 -12.95 4.09
N TYR A 134 1.29 -12.23 3.61
CA TYR A 134 1.66 -10.95 4.22
C TYR A 134 0.83 -9.80 3.66
N VAL A 135 0.12 -9.14 4.56
CA VAL A 135 -0.69 -7.94 4.29
C VAL A 135 0.08 -6.73 4.81
N ASP A 136 0.27 -5.71 3.97
CA ASP A 136 1.06 -4.53 4.33
C ASP A 136 0.45 -3.81 5.54
N LEU A 137 -0.87 -3.66 5.55
CA LEU A 137 -1.62 -3.04 6.64
C LEU A 137 -2.93 -3.79 6.93
N TYR A 138 -3.10 -4.22 8.18
CA TYR A 138 -4.36 -4.71 8.72
C TYR A 138 -4.96 -3.65 9.65
N VAL A 139 -6.22 -3.28 9.44
CA VAL A 139 -6.98 -2.37 10.31
C VAL A 139 -8.31 -3.01 10.66
N LYS A 140 -8.59 -3.16 11.96
CA LYS A 140 -9.89 -3.64 12.44
C LYS A 140 -10.70 -2.45 12.98
N ARG A 141 -11.75 -2.10 12.24
CA ARG A 141 -12.70 -1.04 12.61
C ARG A 141 -13.97 -1.71 13.13
N GLN A 142 -14.17 -1.69 14.45
CA GLN A 142 -15.26 -2.43 15.11
C GLN A 142 -15.23 -3.92 14.72
N ASN A 143 -16.25 -4.39 13.97
CA ASN A 143 -16.36 -5.77 13.50
C ASN A 143 -15.84 -5.98 12.07
N GLU A 144 -15.48 -4.92 11.35
CA GLU A 144 -14.93 -5.00 10.00
C GLU A 144 -13.40 -5.17 10.03
N GLU A 145 -12.94 -6.21 9.34
CA GLU A 145 -11.53 -6.56 9.20
C GLU A 145 -11.03 -6.12 7.82
N ASN A 146 -10.21 -5.08 7.80
CA ASN A 146 -9.70 -4.47 6.57
C ASN A 146 -8.25 -4.86 6.32
N TYR A 147 -7.98 -5.39 5.13
CA TYR A 147 -6.65 -5.82 4.70
C TYR A 147 -6.22 -5.02 3.47
N PHE A 148 -5.11 -4.30 3.60
CA PHE A 148 -4.62 -3.39 2.57
C PHE A 148 -3.31 -3.89 1.98
N ASP A 149 -3.24 -3.80 0.65
CA ASP A 149 -1.99 -3.76 -0.10
C ASP A 149 -1.71 -2.29 -0.45
N ILE A 150 -0.56 -1.77 -0.02
CA ILE A 150 -0.17 -0.38 -0.27
C ILE A 150 0.70 -0.37 -1.51
N THR A 151 0.17 0.13 -2.62
CA THR A 151 0.85 0.10 -3.92
C THR A 151 1.32 1.48 -4.38
N SER A 152 2.09 1.50 -5.47
CA SER A 152 2.60 2.72 -6.07
C SER A 152 1.48 3.59 -6.64
N ALA A 153 1.75 4.88 -6.83
CA ALA A 153 0.80 5.83 -7.40
C ALA A 153 0.49 5.61 -8.88
N LYS A 154 1.22 4.74 -9.58
CA LYS A 154 1.11 4.53 -11.02
C LYS A 154 1.26 3.05 -11.40
N PRO A 155 0.52 2.10 -10.79
CA PRO A 155 0.70 0.69 -11.08
C PRO A 155 0.35 0.40 -12.55
N ASN A 156 1.03 -0.57 -13.13
CA ASN A 156 0.74 -0.99 -14.51
C ASN A 156 -0.42 -2.00 -14.56
N LYS A 157 -0.96 -2.27 -15.76
CA LYS A 157 -2.12 -3.17 -15.93
C LYS A 157 -1.87 -4.60 -15.43
N LYS A 158 -0.65 -5.13 -15.62
CA LYS A 158 -0.30 -6.50 -15.17
C LYS A 158 -0.23 -6.56 -13.64
N GLU A 159 0.37 -5.54 -13.04
CA GLU A 159 0.45 -5.37 -11.59
C GLU A 159 -0.95 -5.28 -10.96
N PHE A 160 -1.83 -4.42 -11.48
CA PHE A 160 -3.21 -4.32 -11.01
C PHE A 160 -3.97 -5.65 -11.11
N ALA A 161 -3.80 -6.41 -12.20
CA ALA A 161 -4.42 -7.73 -12.29
C ALA A 161 -3.89 -8.69 -11.21
N SER A 162 -2.58 -8.71 -10.98
CA SER A 162 -1.98 -9.54 -9.92
C SER A 162 -2.50 -9.16 -8.53
N LEU A 163 -2.56 -7.86 -8.23
CA LEU A 163 -3.08 -7.34 -6.98
C LEU A 163 -4.54 -7.73 -6.75
N LYS A 164 -5.40 -7.68 -7.77
CA LYS A 164 -6.80 -8.12 -7.63
C LYS A 164 -6.90 -9.59 -7.22
N LEU A 165 -6.10 -10.45 -7.85
CA LEU A 165 -6.05 -11.87 -7.49
C LEU A 165 -5.60 -12.06 -6.03
N LYS A 166 -4.58 -11.31 -5.60
CA LYS A 166 -4.10 -11.30 -4.20
C LYS A 166 -5.22 -10.93 -3.23
N LEU A 167 -5.98 -9.87 -3.52
CA LEU A 167 -7.11 -9.43 -2.68
C LEU A 167 -8.22 -10.48 -2.58
N LEU A 168 -8.54 -11.20 -3.68
CA LEU A 168 -9.51 -12.30 -3.66
C LEU A 168 -9.01 -13.49 -2.82
N LYS A 169 -7.72 -13.84 -2.94
CA LYS A 169 -7.10 -14.88 -2.10
C LYS A 169 -7.14 -14.51 -0.62
N TRP A 170 -6.83 -13.27 -0.26
CA TRP A 170 -6.91 -12.81 1.13
C TRP A 170 -8.31 -12.97 1.72
N THR A 171 -9.35 -12.63 0.96
CA THR A 171 -10.74 -12.89 1.36
C THR A 171 -10.93 -14.38 1.67
N ALA A 172 -10.51 -15.28 0.77
CA ALA A 172 -10.66 -16.72 0.96
C ALA A 172 -9.83 -17.25 2.16
N LEU A 173 -8.58 -16.80 2.33
CA LEU A 173 -7.75 -17.17 3.47
C LEU A 173 -8.45 -16.79 4.77
N ARG A 174 -8.95 -15.56 4.88
CA ARG A 174 -9.65 -15.12 6.09
C ARG A 174 -10.93 -15.93 6.36
N LEU A 175 -11.75 -16.13 5.32
CA LEU A 175 -13.00 -16.88 5.43
C LEU A 175 -12.79 -18.37 5.72
N SER A 176 -11.67 -18.95 5.30
CA SER A 176 -11.29 -20.32 5.67
C SER A 176 -11.12 -20.49 7.18
N GLN A 177 -10.69 -19.42 7.88
CA GLN A 177 -10.50 -19.41 9.32
C GLN A 177 -11.80 -19.08 10.07
N LYS A 178 -12.57 -18.11 9.55
CA LYS A 178 -13.86 -17.72 10.11
C LYS A 178 -14.82 -17.34 8.98
N LYS A 179 -15.70 -18.28 8.63
CA LYS A 179 -16.66 -18.13 7.52
C LYS A 179 -17.64 -16.97 7.72
N SER A 180 -17.86 -16.50 8.95
CA SER A 180 -18.71 -15.35 9.30
C SER A 180 -17.95 -14.02 9.45
N ALA A 181 -16.65 -13.97 9.14
CA ALA A 181 -15.90 -12.73 9.24
C ALA A 181 -16.44 -11.65 8.28
N ASN A 182 -16.59 -10.43 8.78
CA ASN A 182 -16.82 -9.25 7.95
C ASN A 182 -15.44 -8.76 7.43
N VAL A 183 -14.97 -9.41 6.38
CA VAL A 183 -13.67 -9.15 5.76
C VAL A 183 -13.84 -8.27 4.53
N VAL A 184 -13.00 -7.25 4.40
CA VAL A 184 -12.90 -6.47 3.17
C VAL A 184 -11.43 -6.21 2.84
N THR A 185 -11.02 -6.60 1.63
CA THR A 185 -9.65 -6.45 1.13
C THR A 185 -9.58 -5.27 0.15
N ARG A 186 -8.55 -4.42 0.26
CA ARG A 186 -8.44 -3.14 -0.46
C ARG A 186 -7.05 -2.89 -1.00
N LEU A 187 -6.98 -2.03 -2.01
CA LEU A 187 -5.75 -1.31 -2.35
C LEU A 187 -5.75 0.06 -1.70
N ALA A 188 -4.58 0.46 -1.24
CA ALA A 188 -4.30 1.81 -0.81
C ALA A 188 -3.24 2.43 -1.73
N ILE A 189 -3.49 3.64 -2.20
CA ILE A 189 -2.54 4.44 -2.95
C ILE A 189 -2.27 5.71 -2.15
N PRO A 190 -1.06 5.89 -1.58
CA PRO A 190 -0.79 6.96 -0.62
C PRO A 190 -0.97 8.39 -1.15
N TYR A 191 -0.87 8.61 -2.46
CA TYR A 191 -1.05 9.94 -3.05
C TYR A 191 -1.58 9.90 -4.48
N ASN A 192 -2.27 10.96 -4.90
CA ASN A 192 -2.70 11.15 -6.28
C ASN A 192 -1.67 11.97 -7.08
N PRO A 193 -0.96 11.38 -8.06
CA PRO A 193 0.06 12.08 -8.83
C PRO A 193 -0.53 13.03 -9.90
N TYR A 194 -1.86 13.15 -9.98
CA TYR A 194 -2.59 14.04 -10.88
C TYR A 194 -3.28 15.19 -10.14
N TYR A 195 -3.11 15.29 -8.81
CA TYR A 195 -3.76 16.30 -7.98
C TYR A 195 -3.54 17.73 -8.52
N PRO A 196 -4.56 18.63 -8.50
CA PRO A 196 -5.91 18.45 -7.94
C PRO A 196 -6.89 17.74 -8.87
N LYS A 197 -6.46 17.28 -10.05
CA LYS A 197 -7.35 16.53 -10.95
C LYS A 197 -7.65 15.15 -10.35
N PRO A 198 -8.85 14.58 -10.62
CA PRO A 198 -9.17 13.22 -10.22
C PRO A 198 -8.10 12.24 -10.68
N TYR A 199 -7.90 11.17 -9.90
CA TYR A 199 -6.95 10.12 -10.28
C TYR A 199 -7.40 9.49 -11.60
N GLN A 200 -6.67 9.78 -12.69
CA GLN A 200 -7.01 9.30 -14.02
C GLN A 200 -6.09 8.15 -14.42
N ARG A 201 -6.58 6.92 -14.18
CA ARG A 201 -6.05 5.72 -14.82
C ARG A 201 -7.17 4.84 -15.34
N TRP A 202 -7.43 4.95 -16.63
CA TRP A 202 -8.36 4.11 -17.39
C TRP A 202 -8.10 2.60 -17.24
N THR A 203 -6.88 2.20 -16.85
CA THR A 203 -6.54 0.80 -16.54
C THR A 203 -7.27 0.23 -15.32
N LEU A 204 -7.93 1.08 -14.53
CA LEU A 204 -8.74 0.69 -13.37
C LEU A 204 -10.13 0.18 -13.74
N GLU A 205 -10.66 0.56 -14.90
CA GLU A 205 -12.05 0.29 -15.23
C GLU A 205 -12.31 -1.22 -15.40
N GLY A 206 -13.29 -1.72 -14.66
CA GLY A 206 -13.78 -3.10 -14.72
C GLY A 206 -13.17 -4.10 -13.74
N LEU A 207 -11.98 -3.85 -13.19
CA LEU A 207 -11.30 -4.80 -12.27
C LEU A 207 -11.65 -4.62 -10.79
N TYR A 208 -11.95 -3.39 -10.38
CA TYR A 208 -12.14 -3.01 -8.98
C TYR A 208 -13.48 -2.32 -8.75
N ASP A 209 -14.11 -2.58 -7.60
CA ASP A 209 -15.33 -1.92 -7.17
C ASP A 209 -14.98 -0.55 -6.55
N LEU A 210 -14.86 0.47 -7.41
CA LEU A 210 -14.51 1.83 -7.01
C LEU A 210 -15.61 2.48 -6.18
N GLN A 211 -16.88 2.18 -6.46
CA GLN A 211 -18.03 2.78 -5.78
C GLN A 211 -18.07 2.41 -4.29
N ARG A 212 -17.57 1.24 -3.92
CA ARG A 212 -17.56 0.75 -2.54
C ARG A 212 -16.19 0.86 -1.87
N GLY A 213 -15.28 1.63 -2.45
CA GLY A 213 -13.96 1.90 -1.86
C GLY A 213 -13.06 0.68 -1.81
N GLU A 214 -13.08 -0.19 -2.84
CA GLU A 214 -12.08 -1.26 -2.97
C GLU A 214 -10.66 -0.71 -3.20
N ILE A 215 -10.57 0.49 -3.77
CA ILE A 215 -9.33 1.28 -3.86
C ILE A 215 -9.56 2.59 -3.11
N LEU A 216 -8.66 2.91 -2.17
CA LEU A 216 -8.61 4.20 -1.51
C LEU A 216 -7.35 4.93 -1.96
N ILE A 217 -7.50 6.16 -2.41
CA ILE A 217 -6.43 6.95 -3.00
C ILE A 217 -6.32 8.26 -2.22
N ASP A 218 -5.10 8.66 -1.89
CA ASP A 218 -4.83 9.99 -1.37
C ASP A 218 -5.61 10.25 -0.06
N ALA A 219 -6.34 11.36 0.03
CA ALA A 219 -7.18 11.70 1.18
C ALA A 219 -8.15 10.56 1.56
N ASP A 220 -8.72 9.81 0.60
CA ASP A 220 -9.63 8.71 0.92
C ASP A 220 -8.96 7.63 1.77
N PHE A 221 -7.68 7.34 1.50
CA PHE A 221 -6.93 6.36 2.27
C PHE A 221 -6.58 6.88 3.66
N TRP A 222 -5.99 8.08 3.72
CA TRP A 222 -5.53 8.67 4.98
C TRP A 222 -6.69 8.98 5.93
N ASN A 223 -7.78 9.52 5.40
CA ASN A 223 -8.97 9.83 6.18
C ASN A 223 -9.69 8.56 6.64
N PHE A 224 -9.68 7.49 5.84
CA PHE A 224 -10.23 6.20 6.24
C PHE A 224 -9.49 5.62 7.45
N VAL A 225 -8.15 5.62 7.43
CA VAL A 225 -7.35 5.05 8.54
C VAL A 225 -7.40 5.93 9.78
N ALA A 226 -7.43 7.26 9.63
CA ALA A 226 -7.50 8.20 10.74
C ALA A 226 -8.90 8.41 11.31
N ASN A 227 -9.95 8.00 10.59
CA ASN A 227 -11.35 8.29 10.94
C ASN A 227 -11.65 9.79 11.10
N ASP A 228 -10.93 10.62 10.36
CA ASP A 228 -11.03 12.09 10.40
C ASP A 228 -10.42 12.66 9.10
N ASP A 229 -10.64 13.94 8.81
CA ASP A 229 -10.02 14.62 7.68
C ASP A 229 -8.62 15.12 8.06
N VAL A 230 -7.59 14.35 7.69
CA VAL A 230 -6.20 14.54 8.16
C VAL A 230 -5.22 14.79 7.02
N TYR A 231 -5.66 14.75 5.77
CA TYR A 231 -4.76 14.68 4.62
C TYR A 231 -3.85 15.90 4.49
N ASN A 232 -4.42 17.11 4.55
CA ASN A 232 -3.64 18.34 4.41
C ASN A 232 -2.66 18.53 5.58
N GLU A 233 -3.09 18.24 6.81
CA GLU A 233 -2.22 18.32 7.98
C GLU A 233 -1.09 17.29 7.92
N LEU A 234 -1.36 16.10 7.36
CA LEU A 234 -0.31 15.13 7.08
C LEU A 234 0.70 15.69 6.07
N LEU A 235 0.27 16.40 5.02
CA LEU A 235 1.20 17.07 4.10
C LEU A 235 2.06 18.12 4.80
N GLU A 236 1.48 18.94 5.68
CA GLU A 236 2.22 19.92 6.48
C GLU A 236 3.29 19.24 7.37
N ILE A 237 2.96 18.11 7.98
CA ILE A 237 3.92 17.28 8.73
C ILE A 237 5.10 16.84 7.85
N PHE A 238 4.83 16.41 6.62
CA PHE A 238 5.88 16.05 5.65
C PHE A 238 6.72 17.26 5.23
N GLU A 239 6.11 18.43 5.05
CA GLU A 239 6.80 19.67 4.73
C GLU A 239 7.74 20.10 5.85
N ILE A 240 7.27 20.09 7.11
CA ILE A 240 8.10 20.38 8.30
C ILE A 240 9.31 19.45 8.33
N ALA A 241 9.09 18.14 8.19
CA ALA A 241 10.17 17.17 8.20
C ALA A 241 11.15 17.38 7.04
N GLY A 242 10.63 17.67 5.84
CA GLY A 242 11.42 17.94 4.64
C GLY A 242 12.28 19.21 4.76
N ASN A 243 11.75 20.28 5.35
CA ASN A 243 12.48 21.53 5.57
C ASN A 243 13.63 21.34 6.55
N THR A 244 13.43 20.59 7.64
CA THR A 244 14.51 20.27 8.58
C THR A 244 15.59 19.39 7.95
N LEU A 245 15.20 18.39 7.14
CA LEU A 245 16.15 17.45 6.52
C LEU A 245 16.86 18.00 5.28
N ARG A 246 16.42 19.15 4.75
CA ARG A 246 16.86 19.70 3.46
C ARG A 246 18.38 19.76 3.34
N LYS A 247 19.04 20.37 4.33
CA LYS A 247 20.49 20.54 4.34
C LYS A 247 21.23 19.20 4.29
N GLU A 248 20.82 18.22 5.10
CA GLU A 248 21.44 16.89 5.13
C GLU A 248 21.27 16.13 3.80
N ILE A 249 20.14 16.33 3.13
CA ILE A 249 19.84 15.77 1.82
C ILE A 249 20.73 16.41 0.74
N ASP A 250 20.84 17.74 0.74
CA ASP A 250 21.64 18.48 -0.23
C ASP A 250 23.14 18.14 -0.11
N GLU A 251 23.67 18.08 1.12
CA GLU A 251 25.04 17.61 1.40
C GLU A 251 25.29 16.18 0.90
N LYS A 252 24.27 15.32 0.87
CA LYS A 252 24.39 13.97 0.29
C LYS A 252 24.46 14.03 -1.23
N PHE A 253 23.69 14.90 -1.89
CA PHE A 253 23.73 15.05 -3.34
C PHE A 253 25.07 15.59 -3.84
N GLU A 254 25.67 16.55 -3.13
CA GLU A 254 26.98 17.11 -3.47
C GLU A 254 28.06 16.02 -3.53
N LYS A 255 27.98 15.00 -2.67
CA LYS A 255 28.91 13.85 -2.66
C LYS A 255 28.84 12.97 -3.91
N PHE A 256 27.77 13.07 -4.70
CA PHE A 256 27.65 12.33 -5.97
C PHE A 256 28.18 13.13 -7.17
N ALA A 257 28.37 14.44 -7.02
CA ALA A 257 28.92 15.30 -8.05
C ALA A 257 30.47 15.28 -8.10
N LEU A 258 31.10 14.69 -7.08
CA LEU A 258 32.55 14.44 -6.97
C LEU A 258 32.91 13.09 -7.59
#